data_AF-A0A2N2Z7D3-F1
#
_entry.id   AF-A0A2N2Z7D3-F1
#
_cell.length_a   1.000
_cell.length_b   1.000
_cell.length_c   1.000
_cell.angle_alpha   90.00
_cell.angle_beta   90.00
_cell.angle_gamma   90.00
#
_symmetry.space_group_name_H-M   'P 1'
#
loop_
_entity.id
_entity.type
_entity.pdbx_description
1 polymer ?
#
loop_
_entity_poly.entity_id
_entity_poly.type
_entity_poly.pdbx_seq_one_letter_code
_entity_poly.pdbx_strand_id
1 'polypeptide(L)'
;MEQQKSQYMNSYLAGVLLGLVLLMAIFISGRGLGASGAFKSLAAVTVNAISPEHASSSSFWGGTLVADEHPLKSWLSIEVLGVVIGGLLSGLLSGRMKFMVERGPKAKVATRLGFAL
;
A
#
# COMPACT_ATOMS: atom_id res chain seq x y z
N MET A 1 34.87 7.14 -4.22
CA MET A 1 33.43 6.83 -4.21
C MET A 1 32.69 8.16 -4.22
N GLU A 2 32.41 8.68 -5.41
CA GLU A 2 31.62 9.90 -5.56
C GLU A 2 30.21 9.63 -5.05
N GLN A 3 29.88 10.19 -3.89
CA GLN A 3 28.52 10.23 -3.38
C GLN A 3 27.71 11.09 -4.35
N GLN A 4 27.07 10.45 -5.33
CA GLN A 4 26.01 11.05 -6.13
C GLN A 4 24.97 11.61 -5.16
N LYS A 5 24.99 12.94 -5.00
CA LYS A 5 24.07 13.71 -4.15
C LYS A 5 22.69 13.61 -4.78
N SER A 6 21.99 12.50 -4.54
CA SER A 6 20.58 12.39 -4.86
C SER A 6 19.86 13.55 -4.17
N GLN A 7 19.10 14.33 -4.93
CA GLN A 7 18.22 15.39 -4.43
C GLN A 7 17.07 14.77 -3.61
N TYR A 8 17.37 14.20 -2.45
CA TYR A 8 16.35 13.82 -1.49
C TYR A 8 16.07 14.98 -0.54
N MET A 9 14.81 15.11 -0.17
CA MET A 9 14.36 16.08 0.84
C MET A 9 15.06 15.79 2.17
N ASN A 10 15.38 16.85 2.92
CA ASN A 10 15.98 16.73 4.25
C ASN A 10 15.14 15.77 5.12
N SER A 11 15.77 14.76 5.73
CA SER A 11 15.10 13.72 6.51
C SER A 11 14.28 14.27 7.67
N TYR A 12 14.73 15.36 8.31
CA TYR A 12 13.97 16.00 9.39
C TYR A 12 12.72 16.70 8.87
N LEU A 13 12.83 17.38 7.72
CA LEU A 13 11.69 18.02 7.08
C LEU A 13 10.66 16.98 6.61
N ALA A 14 11.14 15.89 6.00
CA ALA A 14 10.29 14.76 5.62
C ALA A 14 9.58 14.15 6.84
N GLY A 15 10.28 13.99 7.95
CA GLY A 15 9.71 13.51 9.21
C GLY A 15 8.63 14.43 9.77
N VAL A 16 8.83 15.74 9.75
CA VAL A 16 7.82 16.72 10.20
C VAL A 16 6.57 16.67 9.32
N LEU A 17 6.74 16.65 7.98
CA LEU A 17 5.61 16.55 7.06
C LEU A 17 4.83 15.25 7.26
N LEU A 18 5.52 14.12 7.46
CA LEU A 18 4.88 12.84 7.76
C LEU A 18 4.11 12.90 9.09
N GLY A 19 4.68 13.54 10.12
CA GLY A 19 4.01 13.76 11.39
C GLY A 19 2.72 14.58 11.25
N LEU A 20 2.74 15.63 10.42
CA LEU A 20 1.54 16.43 10.13
C LEU A 20 0.47 15.61 9.40
N VAL A 21 0.86 14.77 8.43
CA VAL A 21 -0.06 13.86 7.74
C VAL A 21 -0.69 12.88 8.72
N LEU A 22 0.10 12.31 9.63
CA LEU A 22 -0.41 11.40 10.67
C LEU A 22 -1.40 12.11 11.60
N LEU A 23 -1.10 13.34 12.04
CA LEU A 23 -2.00 14.14 12.86
C LEU A 23 -3.30 14.46 12.13
N MET A 24 -3.22 14.86 10.85
CA MET A 24 -4.40 15.10 10.03
C MET A 24 -5.23 13.82 9.85
N ALA A 25 -4.60 12.67 9.64
CA ALA A 25 -5.30 11.39 9.51
C ALA A 25 -6.12 11.08 10.78
N ILE A 26 -5.50 11.22 11.96
CA ILE A 26 -6.18 11.02 13.25
C ILE A 26 -7.30 12.05 13.45
N PHE A 27 -7.05 13.32 13.10
CA PHE A 27 -8.03 14.40 13.27
C PHE A 27 -9.28 14.22 12.38
N ILE A 28 -9.09 13.85 11.11
CA ILE A 28 -10.18 13.72 10.14
C ILE A 28 -10.94 12.40 10.30
N SER A 29 -10.21 11.29 10.48
CA SER A 29 -10.78 9.94 10.44
C SER A 29 -10.97 9.29 11.80
N GLY A 30 -10.44 9.89 12.86
CA GLY A 30 -10.41 9.30 14.20
C GLY A 30 -9.47 8.10 14.33
N ARG A 31 -8.67 7.79 13.30
CA ARG A 31 -7.76 6.64 13.25
C ARG A 31 -6.41 7.05 12.68
N GLY A 32 -5.36 6.32 13.07
CA GLY A 32 -4.03 6.50 12.49
C GLY A 32 -3.94 6.00 11.04
N LEU A 33 -2.78 6.22 10.42
CA LEU A 33 -2.47 5.67 9.11
C LEU A 33 -2.49 4.15 9.14
N GLY A 34 -2.95 3.51 8.07
CA GLY A 34 -2.93 2.07 7.97
C GLY A 34 -3.12 1.54 6.56
N ALA A 35 -2.57 0.35 6.33
CA ALA A 35 -2.59 -0.30 5.03
C ALA A 35 -3.33 -1.64 5.08
N SER A 36 -3.03 -2.49 6.06
CA SER A 36 -3.48 -3.89 6.09
C SER A 36 -4.99 -4.07 6.06
N GLY A 37 -5.76 -3.15 6.67
CA GLY A 37 -7.22 -3.23 6.63
C GLY A 37 -7.82 -2.97 5.24
N ALA A 38 -7.19 -2.13 4.41
CA ALA A 38 -7.64 -1.88 3.04
C ALA A 38 -7.42 -3.13 2.17
N PHE A 39 -6.27 -3.78 2.32
CA PHE A 39 -5.99 -5.06 1.65
C PHE A 39 -6.91 -6.18 2.13
N LYS A 40 -7.24 -6.23 3.44
CA LYS A 40 -8.24 -7.17 3.96
C LYS A 40 -9.61 -6.94 3.33
N SER A 41 -10.06 -5.69 3.23
CA SER A 41 -11.33 -5.34 2.59
C SER A 41 -11.36 -5.69 1.11
N LEU A 42 -10.27 -5.44 0.38
CA LEU A 42 -10.15 -5.81 -1.03
C LEU A 42 -10.17 -7.33 -1.23
N ALA A 43 -9.44 -8.06 -0.40
CA ALA A 43 -9.44 -9.52 -0.42
C ALA A 43 -10.82 -10.08 -0.08
N ALA A 44 -11.50 -9.52 0.94
CA ALA A 44 -12.86 -9.93 1.32
C ALA A 44 -13.85 -9.76 0.16
N VAL A 45 -13.83 -8.61 -0.51
CA VAL A 45 -14.70 -8.34 -1.68
C VAL A 45 -14.37 -9.29 -2.84
N THR A 46 -13.09 -9.53 -3.11
CA THR A 46 -12.65 -10.42 -4.18
C THR A 46 -13.07 -11.87 -3.92
N VAL A 47 -12.87 -12.35 -2.69
CA VAL A 47 -13.28 -13.70 -2.26
C VAL A 47 -14.80 -13.83 -2.31
N ASN A 48 -15.54 -12.83 -1.85
CA ASN A 48 -17.00 -12.83 -1.94
C ASN A 48 -17.52 -12.83 -3.38
N ALA A 49 -16.81 -12.17 -4.32
CA ALA A 49 -17.17 -12.17 -5.74
C ALA A 49 -16.92 -13.51 -6.44
N ILE A 50 -15.89 -14.26 -6.02
CA ILE A 50 -15.51 -15.55 -6.64
C ILE A 50 -16.22 -16.72 -5.95
N SER A 51 -16.28 -16.72 -4.61
CA SER A 51 -16.88 -17.77 -3.78
C SER A 51 -17.66 -17.18 -2.60
N PRO A 52 -18.94 -16.81 -2.81
CA PRO A 52 -19.80 -16.25 -1.77
C PRO A 52 -20.04 -17.23 -0.61
N GLU A 53 -20.15 -18.55 -0.89
CA GLU A 53 -20.32 -19.58 0.14
C GLU A 53 -19.12 -19.67 1.07
N HIS A 54 -17.89 -19.62 0.54
CA HIS A 54 -16.68 -19.62 1.36
C HIS A 54 -16.51 -18.32 2.16
N ALA A 55 -16.90 -17.20 1.56
CA ALA A 55 -16.85 -15.90 2.23
C ALA A 55 -17.80 -15.86 3.45
N SER A 56 -19.01 -16.38 3.30
CA SER A 56 -20.04 -16.42 4.35
C SER A 56 -19.81 -17.50 5.41
N SER A 57 -19.18 -18.63 5.05
CA SER A 57 -18.89 -19.71 6.02
C SER A 57 -17.69 -19.41 6.92
N SER A 58 -16.87 -18.42 6.59
CA SER A 58 -15.66 -18.11 7.35
C SER A 58 -15.88 -16.97 8.35
N SER A 59 -15.47 -17.17 9.61
CA SER A 59 -15.49 -16.12 10.64
C SER A 59 -14.49 -15.00 10.36
N PHE A 60 -13.49 -15.25 9.51
CA PHE A 60 -12.44 -14.29 9.17
C PHE A 60 -12.95 -13.13 8.29
N TRP A 61 -13.82 -13.43 7.33
CA TRP A 61 -14.39 -12.46 6.39
C TRP A 61 -15.67 -11.80 6.94
N GLY A 62 -16.45 -12.49 7.78
CA GLY A 62 -17.73 -12.03 8.30
C GLY A 62 -17.68 -10.61 8.88
N GLY A 63 -16.70 -10.28 9.73
CA GLY A 63 -16.59 -8.93 10.31
C GLY A 63 -16.29 -7.81 9.30
N THR A 64 -15.82 -8.15 8.09
CA THR A 64 -15.53 -7.19 7.01
C THR A 64 -16.70 -7.07 6.02
N LEU A 65 -17.54 -8.10 5.89
CA LEU A 65 -18.68 -8.15 4.96
C LEU A 65 -20.02 -7.74 5.61
N VAL A 66 -20.10 -7.71 6.94
CA VAL A 66 -21.32 -7.38 7.71
C VAL A 66 -21.48 -5.86 7.93
N ALA A 67 -20.51 -5.04 7.54
CA ALA A 67 -20.65 -3.59 7.64
C ALA A 67 -21.71 -3.09 6.63
N ASP A 68 -22.65 -2.25 7.09
CA ASP A 68 -23.70 -1.63 6.26
C ASP A 68 -23.15 -0.81 5.07
N GLU A 69 -21.86 -0.48 5.11
CA GLU A 69 -21.16 0.29 4.10
C GLU A 69 -20.13 -0.57 3.34
N HIS A 70 -20.07 -0.40 2.02
CA HIS A 70 -19.21 -1.20 1.15
C HIS A 70 -17.75 -1.21 1.67
N PRO A 71 -17.09 -2.37 1.85
CA PRO A 71 -15.80 -2.46 2.56
C PRO A 71 -14.68 -1.59 1.96
N LEU A 72 -14.74 -1.37 0.65
CA LEU A 72 -13.83 -0.50 -0.11
C LEU A 72 -14.09 1.01 0.04
N LYS A 73 -15.22 1.42 0.62
CA LYS A 73 -15.50 2.82 0.98
C LYS A 73 -14.95 3.22 2.34
N SER A 74 -14.37 2.27 3.08
CA SER A 74 -13.70 2.56 4.33
C SER A 74 -12.61 3.62 4.14
N TRP A 75 -12.44 4.50 5.13
CA TRP A 75 -11.37 5.51 5.16
C TRP A 75 -10.01 4.95 4.74
N LEU A 76 -9.67 3.76 5.23
CA LEU A 76 -8.39 3.10 4.96
C LEU A 76 -8.18 2.76 3.48
N SER A 77 -9.25 2.43 2.77
CA SER A 77 -9.19 2.13 1.33
C SER A 77 -8.92 3.39 0.52
N ILE A 78 -9.53 4.52 0.93
CA ILE A 78 -9.29 5.84 0.34
C ILE A 78 -7.85 6.30 0.63
N GLU A 79 -7.37 6.13 1.86
CA GLU A 79 -6.00 6.44 2.26
C GLU A 79 -4.98 5.67 1.40
N VAL A 80 -5.13 4.34 1.31
CA VAL A 80 -4.21 3.51 0.51
C VAL A 80 -4.25 3.89 -0.96
N LEU A 81 -5.43 4.20 -1.52
CA LEU A 81 -5.54 4.67 -2.91
C LEU A 81 -4.80 6.01 -3.10
N GLY A 82 -4.95 6.95 -2.15
CA GLY A 82 -4.22 8.20 -2.14
C GLY A 82 -2.71 8.02 -2.05
N VAL A 83 -2.24 7.10 -1.22
CA VAL A 83 -0.81 6.75 -1.09
C VAL A 83 -0.27 6.16 -2.39
N VAL A 84 -1.02 5.27 -3.04
CA VAL A 84 -0.63 4.67 -4.33
C VAL A 84 -0.49 5.74 -5.40
N ILE A 85 -1.50 6.61 -5.55
CA ILE A 85 -1.47 7.69 -6.55
C ILE A 85 -0.36 8.69 -6.23
N GLY A 86 -0.25 9.14 -4.98
CA GLY A 86 0.76 10.11 -4.56
C GLY A 86 2.19 9.58 -4.70
N GLY A 87 2.41 8.31 -4.34
CA GLY A 87 3.70 7.64 -4.51
C GLY A 87 4.07 7.47 -5.98
N LEU A 88 3.11 7.08 -6.83
CA LEU A 88 3.32 6.94 -8.27
C LEU A 88 3.65 8.29 -8.93
N LEU A 89 2.87 9.34 -8.64
CA LEU A 89 3.13 10.69 -9.13
C LEU A 89 4.47 11.22 -8.65
N SER A 90 4.81 11.01 -7.37
CA SER A 90 6.13 11.37 -6.83
C SER A 90 7.26 10.66 -7.58
N GLY A 91 7.11 9.36 -7.86
CA GLY A 91 8.07 8.57 -8.62
C GLY A 91 8.24 9.04 -10.06
N LEU A 92 7.13 9.33 -10.75
CA LEU A 92 7.12 9.83 -12.12
C LEU A 92 7.77 11.21 -12.23
N LEU A 93 7.40 12.14 -11.36
CA LEU A 93 7.95 13.51 -11.33
C LEU A 93 9.44 13.54 -10.98
N SER A 94 9.91 12.60 -10.17
CA SER A 94 11.34 12.46 -9.84
C SER A 94 12.13 11.62 -10.84
N GLY A 95 11.50 11.11 -11.91
CA GLY A 95 12.17 10.33 -12.95
C GLY A 95 12.76 9.00 -12.45
N ARG A 96 12.32 8.49 -11.30
CA ARG A 96 12.88 7.29 -10.65
C ARG A 96 12.04 6.02 -10.81
N MET A 97 10.98 6.09 -11.63
CA MET A 97 10.18 4.92 -11.97
C MET A 97 10.99 3.97 -12.84
N LYS A 98 11.30 2.78 -12.32
CA LYS A 98 12.01 1.75 -13.05
C LYS A 98 11.41 0.39 -12.76
N PHE A 99 11.10 -0.35 -13.83
CA PHE A 99 10.85 -1.78 -13.70
C PHE A 99 12.16 -2.49 -13.40
N MET A 100 12.27 -3.07 -12.22
CA MET A 100 13.46 -3.79 -11.78
C MET A 100 13.06 -5.11 -11.13
N VAL A 101 13.90 -6.11 -11.35
CA VAL A 101 13.80 -7.40 -10.70
C VAL A 101 14.75 -7.39 -9.50
N GLU A 102 14.18 -7.50 -8.30
CA GLU A 102 14.94 -7.63 -7.06
C GLU A 102 15.82 -8.89 -7.14
N ARG A 103 17.14 -8.68 -7.17
CA ARG A 103 18.15 -9.73 -7.32
C ARG A 103 19.40 -9.40 -6.51
N GLY A 104 20.05 -10.43 -5.97
CA GLY A 104 21.36 -10.26 -5.34
C GLY A 104 22.42 -9.77 -6.35
N PRO A 105 23.54 -9.19 -5.89
CA PRO A 105 24.57 -8.59 -6.76
C PRO A 105 25.09 -9.53 -7.84
N LYS A 106 25.15 -10.83 -7.53
CA LYS A 106 25.68 -11.89 -8.39
C LYS A 106 24.62 -12.64 -9.19
N ALA A 107 23.33 -12.48 -8.88
CA ALA A 107 22.25 -13.24 -9.52
C ALA A 107 21.81 -12.56 -10.82
N LYS A 108 21.65 -13.32 -11.90
CA LYS A 108 21.07 -12.83 -13.16
C LYS A 108 19.53 -12.78 -13.07
N VAL A 109 18.90 -11.92 -13.86
CA VAL A 109 17.42 -11.77 -13.89
C VAL A 109 16.75 -13.11 -14.21
N ALA A 110 17.23 -13.82 -15.23
CA ALA A 110 16.70 -15.14 -15.62
C ALA A 110 16.83 -16.17 -14.48
N THR A 111 17.97 -16.19 -13.78
CA THR A 111 18.18 -17.10 -12.65
C THR A 111 17.21 -16.78 -11.51
N ARG A 112 17.04 -15.51 -11.13
CA ARG A 112 16.10 -15.12 -10.06
C ARG A 112 14.66 -15.46 -10.43
N LEU A 113 14.25 -15.20 -11.66
CA LEU A 113 12.89 -15.53 -12.13
C LEU A 113 12.67 -17.04 -12.20
N GLY A 114 13.67 -17.81 -12.61
CA GLY A 114 13.58 -19.28 -12.64
C GLY A 114 13.41 -19.93 -11.27
N PHE A 115 13.96 -19.33 -10.21
CA PHE A 115 13.75 -19.78 -8.81
C PHE A 115 12.51 -19.19 -8.14
N ALA A 116 11.80 -18.25 -8.77
CA ALA A 116 10.61 -17.62 -8.21
C ALA A 116 9.31 -18.38 -8.57
N LEU A 117 9.39 -19.36 -9.47
CA LEU A 117 8.32 -20.27 -9.86
C LEU A 117 8.39 -21.54 -9.02
#